data_AF-A0A4V1SSK8-F1
#
_entry.id   AF-A0A4V1SSK8-F1
#
_cell.length_a   1.000
_cell.length_b   1.000
_cell.length_c   1.000
_cell.angle_alpha   90.00
_cell.angle_beta   90.00
_cell.angle_gamma   90.00
#
_symmetry.space_group_name_H-M   'P 1'
#
loop_
_entity.id
_entity.type
_entity.pdbx_description
1 polymer ?
#
loop_
_entity_poly.entity_id
_entity_poly.type
_entity_poly.pdbx_seq_one_letter_code
_entity_poly.pdbx_strand_id
1 'polypeptide(L)'
;IVSPGYHGTISGMLKNALDYVQDMAKDERPYLDGRAVGLAAVAAGWQATGSTLATLRAIAHALRGWPTPLGVTINSLNPVFDTEGHFADKAVQGQVAAMADQLMEFASMRALARERAGK
;
A
#
# COMPACT_ATOMS: atom_id res chain seq x y z
N ILE A 1 -1.02 -2.55 0.75
CA ILE A 1 -1.66 -2.31 2.06
C ILE A 1 -2.72 -1.24 1.88
N VAL A 2 -3.96 -1.51 2.28
CA VAL A 2 -5.07 -0.57 2.15
C VAL A 2 -5.73 -0.39 3.50
N SER A 3 -6.03 0.85 3.88
CA SER A 3 -6.74 1.14 5.14
C SER A 3 -7.85 2.15 4.94
N PRO A 4 -9.01 1.98 5.60
CA PRO A 4 -9.85 3.12 5.90
C PRO A 4 -9.11 4.06 6.89
N GLY A 5 -9.42 5.36 6.81
CA GLY A 5 -8.91 6.40 7.69
C GLY A 5 -9.91 6.69 8.82
N TYR A 6 -9.49 6.52 10.07
CA TYR A 6 -10.25 6.88 11.26
C TYR A 6 -9.45 7.88 12.10
N HIS A 7 -10.05 9.02 12.41
CA HIS A 7 -9.40 10.12 13.15
C HIS A 7 -8.00 10.47 12.63
N GLY A 8 -7.83 10.44 11.31
CA GLY A 8 -6.59 10.82 10.64
C GLY A 8 -5.50 9.73 10.58
N THR A 9 -5.78 8.49 10.97
CA THR A 9 -4.83 7.37 10.92
C THR A 9 -5.48 6.08 10.39
N ILE A 10 -4.67 5.03 10.24
CA ILE A 10 -5.13 3.71 9.79
C ILE A 10 -6.08 3.04 10.79
N SER A 11 -6.81 2.03 10.35
CA SER A 11 -7.68 1.27 11.25
C SER A 11 -6.87 0.47 12.28
N GLY A 12 -7.42 0.34 13.49
CA GLY A 12 -6.83 -0.50 14.53
C GLY A 12 -6.72 -1.96 14.11
N MET A 13 -7.69 -2.46 13.33
CA MET A 13 -7.66 -3.81 12.76
C MET A 13 -6.44 -4.01 11.87
N LEU A 14 -6.16 -3.09 10.95
CA LEU A 14 -5.00 -3.19 10.08
C LEU A 14 -3.70 -3.06 10.89
N LYS A 15 -3.65 -2.11 11.83
CA LYS A 15 -2.47 -1.93 12.69
C LYS A 15 -2.13 -3.22 13.45
N ASN A 16 -3.15 -3.84 14.05
CA ASN A 16 -3.00 -5.11 14.76
C ASN A 16 -2.49 -6.23 13.84
N ALA A 17 -3.00 -6.33 12.61
CA ALA A 17 -2.51 -7.30 11.63
C ALA A 17 -1.04 -7.06 11.24
N LEU A 18 -0.65 -5.78 11.05
CA LEU A 18 0.73 -5.42 10.71
C LEU A 18 1.70 -5.66 11.87
N ASP A 19 1.24 -5.62 13.12
CA ASP A 19 2.10 -5.88 14.28
C ASP A 19 2.58 -7.34 14.34
N TYR A 20 1.81 -8.29 13.80
CA TYR A 20 2.25 -9.70 13.68
C TYR A 20 3.41 -9.89 12.69
N VAL A 21 3.70 -8.91 11.83
CA VAL A 21 4.91 -8.95 10.98
C VAL A 21 6.17 -9.00 11.84
N GLN A 22 6.11 -8.61 13.11
CA GLN A 22 7.19 -8.75 14.08
C GLN A 22 7.73 -10.18 14.20
N ASP A 23 6.90 -11.21 13.98
CA ASP A 23 7.33 -12.61 14.06
C ASP A 23 8.39 -12.94 13.00
N MET A 24 8.41 -12.19 11.89
CA MET A 24 9.39 -12.33 10.80
C MET A 24 10.73 -11.65 11.11
N ALA A 25 10.93 -11.05 12.29
CA ALA A 25 12.11 -10.25 12.60
C ALA A 25 13.44 -11.02 12.47
N LYS A 26 13.41 -12.33 12.65
CA LYS A 26 14.58 -13.23 12.63
C LYS A 26 14.72 -14.02 11.33
N ASP A 27 13.80 -13.84 10.39
CA ASP A 27 13.87 -14.52 9.10
C ASP A 27 15.08 -14.05 8.29
N GLU A 28 15.55 -14.88 7.36
CA GLU A 28 16.60 -14.51 6.41
C GLU A 28 16.27 -13.20 5.66
N ARG A 29 14.98 -13.01 5.35
CA ARG A 29 14.44 -11.76 4.83
C ARG A 29 13.43 -11.17 5.83
N PRO A 30 13.88 -10.31 6.76
CA PRO A 30 13.04 -9.82 7.83
C PRO A 30 11.96 -8.87 7.33
N TYR A 31 10.76 -8.97 7.91
CA TYR A 31 9.62 -8.09 7.62
C TYR A 31 9.29 -8.04 6.11
N LEU A 32 9.22 -6.84 5.52
CA LEU A 32 8.97 -6.59 4.10
C LEU A 32 10.25 -6.26 3.33
N ASP A 33 11.42 -6.63 3.85
CA ASP A 33 12.70 -6.29 3.23
C ASP A 33 12.74 -6.64 1.74
N GLY A 34 13.15 -5.67 0.92
CA GLY A 34 13.29 -5.83 -0.53
C GLY A 34 11.99 -6.09 -1.30
N ARG A 35 10.82 -5.86 -0.69
CA ARG A 35 9.49 -5.94 -1.34
C ARG A 35 8.94 -4.55 -1.63
N ALA A 36 8.37 -4.37 -2.83
CA ALA A 36 7.55 -3.20 -3.11
C ALA A 36 6.19 -3.29 -2.40
N VAL A 37 5.66 -2.13 -1.99
CA VAL A 37 4.40 -2.03 -1.25
C VAL A 37 3.52 -0.94 -1.84
N GLY A 38 2.42 -1.35 -2.50
CA GLY A 38 1.40 -0.39 -2.93
C GLY A 38 0.56 0.04 -1.74
N LEU A 39 0.24 1.33 -1.65
CA LEU A 39 -0.48 1.91 -0.52
C LEU A 39 -1.74 2.63 -0.98
N ALA A 40 -2.87 2.35 -0.32
CA ALA A 40 -4.10 3.11 -0.53
C ALA A 40 -4.78 3.48 0.78
N ALA A 41 -5.33 4.70 0.83
CA ALA A 41 -6.08 5.22 1.97
C ALA A 41 -7.49 5.59 1.54
N VAL A 42 -8.49 5.13 2.30
CA VAL A 42 -9.91 5.40 2.03
C VAL A 42 -10.50 6.17 3.20
N ALA A 43 -11.07 7.35 2.99
CA ALA A 43 -11.69 8.09 4.09
C ALA A 43 -12.74 9.09 3.58
N ALA A 44 -13.62 9.54 4.47
CA ALA A 44 -14.49 10.66 4.17
C ALA A 44 -13.67 11.97 4.22
N GLY A 45 -13.41 12.54 3.05
CA GLY A 45 -12.67 13.79 2.91
C GLY A 45 -11.17 13.63 2.65
N TRP A 46 -10.63 14.58 1.87
CA TRP A 46 -9.27 14.54 1.33
C TRP A 46 -8.16 14.67 2.38
N GLN A 47 -8.40 15.43 3.45
CA GLN A 47 -7.44 15.59 4.53
C GLN A 47 -7.18 14.24 5.23
N ALA A 48 -8.25 13.51 5.55
CA ALA A 48 -8.16 12.23 6.25
C ALA A 48 -7.48 11.15 5.39
N THR A 49 -7.75 11.13 4.08
CA THR A 49 -7.02 10.23 3.17
C THR A 49 -5.53 10.57 3.10
N GLY A 50 -5.18 11.86 3.12
CA GLY A 50 -3.80 12.31 3.07
C GLY A 50 -2.99 11.90 4.30
N SER A 51 -3.52 12.14 5.50
CA SER A 51 -2.83 11.77 6.75
C SER A 51 -2.73 10.25 6.91
N THR A 52 -3.80 9.51 6.57
CA THR A 52 -3.79 8.03 6.60
C THR A 52 -2.74 7.45 5.66
N LEU A 53 -2.61 8.00 4.44
CA LEU A 53 -1.59 7.57 3.50
C LEU A 53 -0.17 7.89 3.99
N ALA A 54 0.02 9.04 4.65
CA ALA A 54 1.30 9.39 5.28
C ALA A 54 1.68 8.38 6.38
N THR A 55 0.73 7.99 7.23
CA THR A 55 0.94 6.94 8.23
C THR A 55 1.28 5.60 7.59
N LEU A 56 0.56 5.19 6.53
CA LEU A 56 0.87 3.96 5.79
C LEU A 56 2.30 3.96 5.22
N ARG A 57 2.78 5.10 4.71
CA ARG A 57 4.17 5.23 4.24
C ARG A 57 5.17 5.04 5.38
N ALA A 58 4.93 5.70 6.51
CA ALA A 58 5.80 5.56 7.68
C ALA A 58 5.86 4.10 8.17
N ILE A 59 4.71 3.41 8.22
CA ILE A 59 4.65 2.00 8.61
C ILE A 59 5.37 1.11 7.59
N ALA A 60 5.13 1.29 6.29
CA ALA A 60 5.80 0.53 5.25
C ALA A 60 7.32 0.65 5.35
N HIS A 61 7.83 1.87 5.58
CA HIS A 61 9.26 2.10 5.82
C HIS A 61 9.77 1.44 7.11
N ALA A 62 9.04 1.54 8.22
CA ALA A 62 9.41 0.89 9.48
C ALA A 62 9.50 -0.64 9.35
N LEU A 63 8.64 -1.23 8.50
CA LEU A 63 8.66 -2.65 8.15
C LEU A 63 9.66 -3.00 7.02
N ARG A 64 10.59 -2.08 6.69
CA ARG A 64 11.63 -2.24 5.65
C ARG A 64 11.09 -2.48 4.23
N GLY A 65 9.81 -2.16 4.00
CA GLY A 65 9.20 -2.20 2.69
C GLY A 65 9.61 -1.01 1.83
N TRP A 66 9.47 -1.18 0.51
CA TRP A 66 9.66 -0.14 -0.49
C TRP A 66 8.30 0.37 -0.96
N PRO A 67 7.72 1.40 -0.33
CA PRO A 67 6.46 1.95 -0.83
C PRO A 67 6.62 2.49 -2.24
N THR A 68 5.65 2.24 -3.12
CA THR A 68 5.65 2.86 -4.46
C THR A 68 5.57 4.39 -4.34
N PRO A 69 6.18 5.15 -5.28
CA PRO A 69 6.02 6.61 -5.30
C PRO A 69 4.56 7.02 -5.35
N LEU A 70 3.76 6.36 -6.20
CA LEU A 70 2.33 6.56 -6.25
C LEU A 70 1.65 5.82 -5.08
N GLY A 71 0.89 6.57 -4.29
CA GLY A 71 -0.05 6.03 -3.32
C GLY A 71 -1.44 6.59 -3.63
N VAL A 72 -2.47 5.77 -3.46
CA VAL A 72 -3.84 6.11 -3.89
C VAL A 72 -4.65 6.64 -2.71
N THR A 73 -5.28 7.79 -2.88
CA THR A 73 -6.22 8.35 -1.91
C THR A 73 -7.63 8.29 -2.48
N ILE A 74 -8.55 7.65 -1.75
CA ILE A 74 -9.92 7.41 -2.20
C ILE A 74 -10.87 8.12 -1.24
N ASN A 75 -11.57 9.15 -1.72
CA ASN A 75 -12.58 9.83 -0.92
C ASN A 75 -13.89 9.05 -0.96
N SER A 76 -14.28 8.46 0.16
CA SER A 76 -15.47 7.60 0.26
C SER A 76 -16.79 8.35 0.14
N LEU A 77 -16.77 9.69 0.10
CA LEU A 77 -17.97 10.51 -0.17
C LEU A 77 -18.36 10.50 -1.66
N ASN A 78 -17.47 10.04 -2.53
CA ASN A 78 -17.72 9.90 -3.96
C ASN A 78 -18.11 8.46 -4.30
N PRO A 79 -18.93 8.23 -5.33
CA PRO A 79 -19.19 6.89 -5.84
C PRO A 79 -17.92 6.34 -6.52
N VAL A 80 -17.21 5.44 -5.83
CA VAL A 80 -15.97 4.84 -6.34
C VAL A 80 -16.25 3.55 -7.11
N PHE A 81 -17.21 2.76 -6.62
CA PHE A 81 -17.60 1.48 -7.19
C PHE A 81 -19.08 1.49 -7.58
N ASP A 82 -19.43 0.75 -8.63
CA ASP A 82 -20.81 0.46 -8.97
C ASP A 82 -21.37 -0.69 -8.10
N THR A 83 -22.62 -1.05 -8.33
CA THR A 83 -23.32 -2.12 -7.61
C THR A 83 -22.77 -3.52 -7.86
N GLU A 84 -22.00 -3.70 -8.94
CA GLU A 84 -21.32 -4.96 -9.26
C GLU A 84 -19.89 -5.00 -8.68
N GLY A 85 -19.44 -3.91 -8.07
CA GLY A 85 -18.10 -3.78 -7.49
C GLY A 85 -17.03 -3.36 -8.51
N HIS A 86 -17.39 -2.94 -9.73
CA HIS A 86 -16.44 -2.38 -10.67
C HIS A 86 -16.17 -0.90 -10.37
N PHE A 87 -15.02 -0.39 -10.82
CA PHE A 87 -14.72 1.04 -10.69
C PHE A 87 -15.69 1.90 -11.51
N ALA A 88 -16.52 2.65 -10.80
CA ALA A 88 -17.30 3.76 -11.35
C ALA A 88 -16.41 5.00 -11.54
N ASP A 89 -15.46 5.23 -10.62
CA ASP A 89 -14.48 6.31 -10.72
C ASP A 89 -13.26 5.86 -11.57
N LYS A 90 -13.19 6.37 -12.81
CA LYS A 90 -12.11 6.05 -13.75
C LYS A 90 -10.77 6.66 -13.36
N ALA A 91 -10.75 7.76 -12.60
CA ALA A 91 -9.51 8.34 -12.11
C ALA A 91 -8.90 7.45 -11.03
N VAL A 92 -9.71 6.96 -10.08
CA VAL A 92 -9.25 5.98 -9.08
C VAL A 92 -8.80 4.68 -9.76
N GLN A 93 -9.55 4.19 -10.76
CA GLN A 93 -9.16 3.01 -11.54
C GLN A 93 -7.76 3.19 -12.17
N GLY A 94 -7.52 4.32 -12.84
CA GLY A 94 -6.25 4.63 -13.48
C GLY A 94 -5.10 4.74 -12.48
N GLN A 95 -5.32 5.35 -11.32
CA GLN A 95 -4.30 5.44 -10.27
C GLN A 95 -3.95 4.08 -9.67
N VAL A 96 -4.95 3.22 -9.44
CA VAL A 96 -4.72 1.85 -8.96
C VAL A 96 -3.95 1.03 -9.99
N ALA A 97 -4.31 1.15 -11.28
CA ALA A 97 -3.58 0.48 -12.37
C ALA A 97 -2.12 0.95 -12.44
N ALA A 98 -1.88 2.27 -12.45
CA ALA A 98 -0.52 2.82 -12.47
C ALA A 98 0.32 2.40 -11.24
N MET A 99 -0.29 2.31 -10.06
CA MET A 99 0.39 1.80 -8.86
C MET A 99 0.72 0.31 -8.99
N ALA A 100 -0.18 -0.47 -9.59
CA ALA A 100 0.07 -1.88 -9.89
C ALA A 100 1.22 -2.06 -10.89
N ASP A 101 1.31 -1.22 -11.92
CA ASP A 101 2.42 -1.23 -12.86
C ASP A 101 3.76 -0.96 -12.15
N GLN A 102 3.81 0.04 -11.26
CA GLN A 102 5.01 0.33 -10.45
C GLN A 102 5.42 -0.85 -9.56
N LEU A 103 4.43 -1.55 -8.98
CA LEU A 103 4.70 -2.75 -8.17
C LEU A 103 5.32 -3.86 -9.01
N MET A 104 4.75 -4.14 -10.18
CA MET A 104 5.19 -5.21 -11.08
C MET A 104 6.56 -4.90 -11.68
N GLU A 105 6.81 -3.65 -12.04
CA GLU A 105 8.12 -3.19 -12.52
C GLU A 105 9.19 -3.42 -11.45
N PHE A 106 8.94 -2.97 -10.21
CA PHE A 106 9.89 -3.17 -9.11
C PHE A 106 10.13 -4.65 -8.83
N ALA A 107 9.07 -5.46 -8.78
CA ALA A 107 9.19 -6.90 -8.55
C ALA A 107 10.06 -7.56 -9.64
N SER A 108 9.87 -7.19 -10.90
CA SER A 108 10.65 -7.67 -12.04
C SER A 108 12.11 -7.26 -11.94
N MET A 109 12.39 -5.98 -11.61
CA MET A 109 13.76 -5.50 -11.38
C MET A 109 14.46 -6.27 -10.25
N ARG A 110 13.76 -6.56 -9.15
CA ARG A 110 14.30 -7.32 -8.02
C ARG A 110 14.57 -8.79 -8.37
N ALA A 111 13.71 -9.42 -9.18
CA ALA A 111 13.92 -10.78 -9.65
C ALA A 111 15.19 -10.88 -10.50
N LEU A 112 15.32 -10.01 -11.50
CA LEU A 112 16.51 -9.94 -12.37
C LEU A 112 17.79 -9.65 -11.58
N ALA A 113 17.73 -8.79 -10.56
CA ALA A 113 18.88 -8.50 -9.71
C ALA A 113 19.32 -9.70 -8.87
N ARG A 114 18.39 -10.57 -8.43
CA ARG A 114 18.70 -11.81 -7.69
C ARG A 114 19.36 -12.84 -8.60
N GLU A 115 18.79 -13.07 -9.78
CA GLU A 115 19.34 -13.98 -10.80
C GLU A 115 20.80 -13.60 -11.14
N ARG A 116 21.06 -12.31 -11.37
CA ARG A 116 22.42 -11.81 -11.64
C ARG A 116 23.39 -11.96 -10.47
N ALA A 117 22.89 -11.94 -9.24
CA ALA A 117 23.69 -12.13 -8.04
C ALA A 117 23.96 -13.62 -7.71
N GLY A 118 23.47 -14.55 -8.54
CA GLY A 118 23.59 -15.99 -8.29
C GLY A 118 22.79 -16.46 -7.07
N LYS A 119 21.71 -15.74 -6.73
CA LYS A 119 20.80 -16.03 -5.61
C LYS A 119 19.41 -16.39 -6.11
#